data_AF-A0A967WBA1-F1
#
_entry.id   AF-A0A967WBA1-F1
#
_cell.length_a   1.000
_cell.length_b   1.000
_cell.length_c   1.000
_cell.angle_alpha   90.00
_cell.angle_beta   90.00
_cell.angle_gamma   90.00
#
_symmetry.space_group_name_H-M   'P 1'
#
loop_
_entity.id
_entity.type
_entity.pdbx_description
1 polymer ?
#
loop_
_entity_poly.entity_id
_entity_poly.type
_entity_poly.pdbx_seq_one_letter_code
_entity_poly.pdbx_strand_id
1 'polypeptide(L)'
;AKSKGIEVRNTPKASSNSVAELALGYMLAMARRIPQATMSMTAGEWKKKQLKGSEISGKTLGLIGFGNIGGLLGRKASALGM
;
A
#
# COMPACT_ATOMS: atom_id res chain seq x y z
N ALA A 1 12.96 -13.85 -30.16
CA ALA A 1 14.00 -12.85 -29.84
C ALA A 1 15.38 -13.50 -29.80
N LYS A 2 15.66 -14.37 -28.82
CA LYS A 2 16.98 -15.04 -28.64
C LYS A 2 17.49 -15.79 -29.89
N SER A 3 16.68 -16.64 -30.52
CA SER A 3 17.05 -17.35 -31.76
C SER A 3 17.17 -16.45 -33.00
N LYS A 4 16.69 -15.20 -32.92
CA LYS A 4 16.77 -14.19 -33.98
C LYS A 4 17.82 -13.12 -33.69
N GLY A 5 18.65 -13.29 -32.65
CA GLY A 5 19.69 -12.32 -32.27
C GLY A 5 19.15 -10.99 -31.73
N ILE A 6 17.88 -10.91 -31.32
CA ILE A 6 17.27 -9.67 -30.79
C ILE A 6 17.39 -9.65 -29.28
N GLU A 7 18.08 -8.64 -28.74
CA GLU A 7 18.22 -8.42 -27.30
C GLU A 7 16.93 -7.89 -26.67
N VAL A 8 16.55 -8.42 -25.50
CA VAL A 8 15.40 -7.97 -24.71
C VAL A 8 15.86 -7.67 -23.29
N ARG A 9 15.49 -6.50 -22.78
CA ARG A 9 15.82 -6.05 -21.42
C ARG A 9 14.55 -5.71 -20.66
N ASN A 10 14.58 -5.86 -19.34
CA ASN A 10 13.58 -5.35 -18.43
C ASN A 10 14.19 -4.26 -17.53
N THR A 11 13.34 -3.61 -16.73
CA THR A 11 13.73 -2.59 -15.75
C THR A 11 13.49 -3.12 -14.33
N PRO A 12 14.28 -4.11 -13.88
CA PRO A 12 14.09 -4.67 -12.55
C PRO A 12 14.26 -3.55 -11.54
N LYS A 13 13.34 -3.49 -10.57
CA LYS A 13 13.26 -2.51 -9.47
C LYS A 13 12.63 -1.16 -9.77
N ALA A 14 12.36 -0.79 -11.03
CA ALA A 14 11.89 0.56 -11.38
C ALA A 14 10.63 1.01 -10.61
N SER A 15 9.72 0.08 -10.32
CA SER A 15 8.46 0.36 -9.60
C SER A 15 8.49 0.02 -8.10
N SER A 16 9.63 -0.31 -7.52
CA SER A 16 9.69 -0.85 -6.15
C SER A 16 9.12 0.12 -5.10
N ASN A 17 9.47 1.40 -5.21
CA ASN A 17 8.96 2.42 -4.29
C ASN A 17 7.47 2.69 -4.51
N SER A 18 7.02 2.73 -5.77
CA SER A 18 5.61 2.92 -6.11
C SER A 18 4.73 1.82 -5.52
N VAL A 19 5.17 0.55 -5.58
CA VAL A 19 4.43 -0.57 -4.98
C VAL A 19 4.44 -0.47 -3.46
N ALA A 20 5.55 -0.07 -2.84
CA ALA A 20 5.62 0.11 -1.39
C ALA A 20 4.67 1.22 -0.90
N GLU A 21 4.60 2.35 -1.61
CA GLU A 21 3.68 3.46 -1.30
C GLU A 21 2.23 3.06 -1.48
N LEU A 22 1.91 2.34 -2.56
CA LEU A 22 0.56 1.86 -2.81
C LEU A 22 0.09 0.90 -1.72
N ALA A 23 0.94 -0.06 -1.32
CA ALA A 23 0.62 -1.00 -0.25
C ALA A 23 0.33 -0.27 1.08
N LEU A 24 1.15 0.72 1.43
CA LEU A 24 0.91 1.55 2.61
C LEU A 24 -0.39 2.38 2.50
N GLY A 25 -0.66 2.93 1.31
CA GLY A 25 -1.92 3.63 1.02
C GLY A 25 -3.14 2.74 1.22
N TYR A 26 -3.07 1.47 0.82
CA TYR A 26 -4.13 0.50 1.08
C TYR A 26 -4.27 0.15 2.56
N MET A 27 -3.18 0.03 3.31
CA MET A 27 -3.26 -0.16 4.76
C MET A 27 -4.00 0.99 5.45
N LEU A 28 -3.67 2.25 5.10
CA LEU A 28 -4.36 3.43 5.61
C LEU A 28 -5.84 3.45 5.18
N ALA A 29 -6.12 3.16 3.90
CA ALA A 29 -7.48 3.14 3.37
C ALA A 29 -8.36 2.11 4.07
N MET A 30 -7.83 0.90 4.35
CA MET A 30 -8.53 -0.14 5.09
C MET A 30 -8.70 0.22 6.57
N ALA A 31 -7.63 0.70 7.23
CA ALA A 31 -7.66 1.09 8.63
C ALA A 31 -8.68 2.21 8.89
N ARG A 32 -8.88 3.11 7.91
CA ARG A 32 -9.75 4.29 8.01
C ARG A 32 -11.07 4.19 7.24
N ARG A 33 -11.34 3.03 6.60
CA ARG A 33 -12.55 2.79 5.78
C ARG A 33 -12.79 3.86 4.72
N ILE A 34 -11.71 4.35 4.09
CA ILE A 34 -11.77 5.48 3.15
C ILE A 34 -12.69 5.17 1.97
N PRO A 35 -12.59 4.02 1.27
CA PRO A 35 -13.45 3.76 0.11
C PRO A 35 -14.94 3.75 0.48
N GLN A 36 -15.30 3.15 1.62
CA GLN A 36 -16.68 3.10 2.10
C GLN A 36 -17.19 4.49 2.51
N ALA A 37 -16.35 5.29 3.16
CA ALA A 37 -16.67 6.67 3.51
C ALA A 37 -16.86 7.54 2.26
N THR A 38 -16.00 7.39 1.26
CA THR A 38 -16.15 8.08 -0.03
C THR A 38 -17.48 7.73 -0.68
N MET A 39 -17.83 6.45 -0.77
CA MET A 39 -19.11 6.00 -1.34
C MET A 39 -20.32 6.56 -0.56
N SER A 40 -20.29 6.55 0.77
CA SER A 40 -21.40 7.08 1.57
C SER A 40 -21.55 8.59 1.35
N MET A 41 -20.45 9.33 1.31
CA MET A 41 -20.46 10.77 1.06
C MET A 41 -20.99 11.11 -0.33
N THR A 42 -20.59 10.35 -1.36
CA THR A 42 -21.14 10.51 -2.73
C THR A 42 -22.65 10.24 -2.77
N ALA A 43 -23.16 9.36 -1.90
CA ALA A 43 -24.58 9.10 -1.74
C ALA A 43 -25.32 10.11 -0.82
N GLY A 44 -24.63 11.14 -0.31
CA GLY A 44 -25.21 12.13 0.61
C GLY A 44 -25.36 11.64 2.06
N GLU A 45 -24.74 10.52 2.42
CA GLU A 45 -24.86 9.89 3.73
C GLU A 45 -23.62 10.13 4.62
N TRP A 46 -23.84 10.69 5.82
CA TRP A 46 -22.80 10.87 6.83
C TRP A 46 -22.75 9.70 7.84
N LYS A 47 -22.11 8.59 7.46
CA LYS A 47 -22.04 7.33 8.26
C LYS A 47 -20.90 7.30 9.30
N LYS A 48 -20.62 8.41 10.00
CA LYS A 48 -19.46 8.56 10.92
C LYS A 48 -19.39 7.49 12.01
N LYS A 49 -20.51 7.13 12.63
CA LYS A 49 -20.54 6.13 13.73
C LYS A 49 -20.22 4.73 13.23
N GLN A 50 -20.74 4.36 12.06
CA GLN A 50 -20.57 3.04 11.45
C GLN A 50 -19.19 2.86 10.82
N LEU A 51 -18.51 3.95 10.48
CA LEU A 51 -17.21 3.95 9.80
C LEU A 51 -16.03 4.25 10.75
N LYS A 52 -16.16 3.92 12.04
CA LYS A 52 -15.04 4.01 12.98
C LYS A 52 -13.89 3.13 12.51
N GLY A 53 -12.74 3.75 12.27
CA GLY A 53 -11.49 3.08 11.90
C GLY A 53 -10.58 2.79 13.08
N SER A 54 -9.36 2.38 12.78
CA SER A 54 -8.26 2.25 13.73
C SER A 54 -7.02 2.97 13.21
N GLU A 55 -6.10 3.30 14.11
CA GLU A 55 -4.80 3.82 13.76
C GLU A 55 -3.83 2.69 13.44
N ILE A 56 -2.94 2.91 12.47
CA ILE A 56 -1.89 1.95 12.13
C ILE A 56 -0.69 2.06 13.09
N SER A 57 -0.48 3.22 13.72
CA SER A 57 0.57 3.42 14.72
C SER A 57 0.38 2.45 15.89
N GLY A 58 1.48 1.90 16.38
CA GLY A 58 1.53 0.87 17.42
C GLY A 58 1.12 -0.53 16.97
N LYS A 59 0.76 -0.73 15.68
CA LYS A 59 0.45 -2.06 15.15
C LYS A 59 1.66 -2.70 14.50
N THR A 60 1.92 -3.96 14.80
CA THR A 60 2.95 -4.76 14.14
C THR A 60 2.58 -5.07 12.68
N LEU A 61 3.43 -4.66 11.74
CA LEU A 61 3.34 -5.06 10.33
C LEU A 61 4.16 -6.33 10.06
N GLY A 62 3.49 -7.42 9.67
CA GLY A 62 4.15 -8.63 9.18
C GLY A 62 4.48 -8.54 7.69
N LEU A 63 5.75 -8.75 7.32
CA LEU A 63 6.21 -8.77 5.93
C LEU A 63 6.67 -10.18 5.53
N ILE A 64 5.99 -10.78 4.55
CA ILE A 64 6.41 -12.06 3.96
C ILE A 64 7.21 -11.75 2.70
N GLY A 65 8.53 -11.82 2.82
CA GLY A 65 9.49 -11.44 1.77
C GLY A 65 10.04 -10.03 1.98
N PHE A 66 11.33 -9.94 2.27
CA PHE A 66 12.03 -8.69 2.59
C PHE A 66 13.04 -8.27 1.49
N GLY A 67 12.55 -8.26 0.24
CA GLY A 67 13.32 -7.78 -0.93
C GLY A 67 13.20 -6.27 -1.15
N ASN A 68 13.41 -5.80 -2.39
CA ASN A 68 13.39 -4.36 -2.73
C ASN A 68 12.12 -3.63 -2.25
N ILE A 69 10.95 -4.24 -2.44
CA ILE A 69 9.66 -3.64 -2.04
C ILE A 69 9.45 -3.77 -0.53
N GLY A 70 9.62 -4.97 0.04
CA GLY A 70 9.41 -5.22 1.46
C GLY A 70 10.27 -4.33 2.36
N GLY A 71 11.54 -4.14 2.00
CA GLY A 71 12.43 -3.23 2.72
C GLY A 71 12.01 -1.76 2.66
N LEU A 72 11.54 -1.29 1.50
CA LEU A 72 11.02 0.09 1.36
C LEU A 72 9.73 0.29 2.16
N LEU A 73 8.81 -0.67 2.11
CA LEU A 73 7.57 -0.64 2.87
C LEU A 73 7.85 -0.67 4.38
N GLY A 74 8.74 -1.56 4.85
CA GLY A 74 9.12 -1.65 6.26
C GLY A 74 9.69 -0.33 6.81
N ARG A 75 10.54 0.37 6.04
CA ARG A 75 11.05 1.69 6.44
C ARG A 75 9.94 2.73 6.57
N LYS A 76 9.00 2.79 5.61
CA LYS A 76 7.88 3.74 5.65
C LYS A 76 6.93 3.42 6.80
N ALA A 77 6.65 2.14 7.05
CA ALA A 77 5.80 1.69 8.15
C ALA A 77 6.44 2.03 9.51
N SER A 78 7.73 1.77 9.68
CA SER A 78 8.48 2.14 10.90
C SER A 78 8.47 3.65 11.14
N ALA A 79 8.62 4.46 10.10
CA ALA A 79 8.51 5.92 10.21
C ALA A 79 7.11 6.41 10.63
N LEU A 80 6.07 5.59 10.44
CA LEU A 80 4.69 5.85 10.88
C LEU A 80 4.36 5.22 12.24
N GLY A 81 5.36 4.66 12.93
CA GLY A 81 5.21 4.07 14.26
C GLY A 81 4.58 2.68 14.27
N MET A 82 4.62 1.95 13.16
CA MET A 82 4.25 0.52 13.09
C MET A 82 5.39 -0.40 13.55
#